data_AF-A0A922LPC1-F1
#
_entry.id   AF-A0A922LPC1-F1
#
_cell.length_a   1.000
_cell.length_b   1.000
_cell.length_c   1.000
_cell.angle_alpha   90.00
_cell.angle_beta   90.00
_cell.angle_gamma   90.00
#
_symmetry.space_group_name_H-M   'P 1'
#
loop_
_entity.id
_entity.type
_entity.pdbx_description
1 polymer ?
#
loop_
_entity_poly.entity_id
_entity_poly.type
_entity_poly.pdbx_seq_one_letter_code
_entity_poly.pdbx_strand_id
1 'polypeptide(L)'
;MKTLSGPTKTFLDPNEIDPEGLTSLRNYSFSVEGTYCCYGLSFGGSDWSELKFKTCESGKDLPDVLKHVKFSSISWTKDEKGVFYCMYPQHEGKADGTETTTNTDQKLMYHRLGTPQSDDILFLERPDHPTWNMCV
;
A
#
# COMPACT_ATOMS: atom_id res chain seq x y z
N MET A 1 18.58 0.94 23.78
CA MET A 1 17.74 -0.25 23.50
C MET A 1 16.40 -0.07 24.22
N LYS A 2 15.29 0.00 23.49
CA LYS A 2 13.96 -0.10 24.12
C LYS A 2 13.77 -1.56 24.55
N THR A 3 13.42 -1.80 25.81
CA THR A 3 13.13 -3.14 26.32
C THR A 3 11.73 -3.56 25.90
N LEU A 4 11.47 -4.86 25.77
CA LEU A 4 10.13 -5.40 25.48
C LEU A 4 9.09 -5.08 26.58
N SER A 5 9.54 -4.52 27.71
CA SER A 5 8.72 -4.14 28.86
C SER A 5 8.45 -2.62 28.93
N GLY A 6 8.80 -1.88 27.88
CA GLY A 6 8.50 -0.45 27.80
C GLY A 6 6.98 -0.17 27.69
N PRO A 7 6.54 1.06 28.00
CA PRO A 7 5.16 1.45 27.79
C PRO A 7 4.77 1.32 26.32
N THR A 8 3.58 0.79 26.06
CA THR A 8 3.04 0.70 24.69
C THR A 8 2.55 2.07 24.23
N LYS A 9 2.56 2.29 22.91
CA LYS A 9 2.02 3.48 22.27
C LYS A 9 1.26 3.05 21.03
N THR A 10 0.11 3.67 20.78
CA THR A 10 -0.63 3.51 19.53
C THR A 10 0.24 3.95 18.35
N PHE A 11 0.44 3.05 17.39
CA PHE A 11 1.23 3.31 16.19
C PHE A 11 0.37 3.79 15.02
N LEU A 12 -0.78 3.16 14.84
CA LEU A 12 -1.77 3.47 13.82
C LEU A 12 -3.16 3.18 14.40
N ASP A 13 -4.05 4.16 14.36
CA ASP A 13 -5.46 3.99 14.71
C ASP A 13 -6.34 4.43 13.53
N PRO A 14 -6.94 3.48 12.79
CA PRO A 14 -7.85 3.80 11.70
C PRO A 14 -9.03 4.69 12.12
N ASN A 15 -9.46 4.64 13.38
CA ASN A 15 -10.56 5.46 13.89
C ASN A 15 -10.16 6.93 14.07
N GLU A 16 -8.86 7.22 14.25
CA GLU A 16 -8.35 8.60 14.24
C GLU A 16 -8.24 9.16 12.81
N ILE A 17 -8.06 8.28 11.82
CA ILE A 17 -7.98 8.66 10.39
C ILE A 17 -9.37 8.95 9.84
N ASP A 18 -10.35 8.13 10.22
CA ASP A 18 -11.74 8.24 9.77
C ASP A 18 -12.70 8.00 10.95
N PRO A 19 -13.19 9.08 11.58
CA PRO A 19 -14.14 8.99 12.69
C PRO A 19 -15.48 8.35 12.33
N GLU A 20 -15.84 8.27 11.04
CA GLU A 20 -17.07 7.60 10.58
C GLU A 20 -16.91 6.06 10.54
N GLY A 21 -15.68 5.55 10.68
CA GLY A 21 -15.39 4.11 10.73
C GLY A 21 -15.55 3.40 9.39
N LEU A 22 -15.50 4.14 8.27
CA LEU A 22 -15.60 3.58 6.92
C LEU A 22 -14.25 3.15 6.35
N THR A 23 -13.15 3.62 6.96
CA THR A 23 -11.78 3.30 6.57
C THR A 23 -11.21 2.17 7.43
N SER A 24 -10.63 1.16 6.78
CA SER A 24 -9.99 0.02 7.44
C SER A 24 -8.55 -0.18 6.98
N LEU A 25 -7.72 -0.72 7.88
CA LEU A 25 -6.38 -1.20 7.55
C LEU A 25 -6.50 -2.53 6.79
N ARG A 26 -5.99 -2.58 5.55
CA ARG A 26 -6.11 -3.76 4.68
C ARG A 26 -4.87 -4.67 4.74
N ASN A 27 -3.69 -4.08 4.69
CA ASN A 27 -2.40 -4.78 4.72
C ASN A 27 -1.33 -3.82 5.25
N TYR A 28 -0.22 -4.36 5.76
CA TYR A 28 0.94 -3.57 6.15
C TYR A 28 2.21 -4.41 6.10
N SER A 29 3.36 -3.74 6.02
CA SER A 29 4.67 -4.37 6.07
C SER A 29 5.70 -3.39 6.59
N PHE A 30 6.54 -3.86 7.51
CA PHE A 30 7.67 -3.10 8.03
C PHE A 30 8.89 -3.28 7.14
N SER A 31 9.70 -2.23 7.00
CA SER A 31 11.00 -2.33 6.36
C SER A 31 11.93 -3.25 7.17
N VAL A 32 13.01 -3.71 6.55
CA VAL A 32 13.85 -4.78 7.10
C VAL A 32 14.45 -4.42 8.47
N GLU A 33 14.89 -3.17 8.64
CA GLU A 33 15.44 -2.65 9.90
C GLU A 33 14.34 -2.06 10.80
N GLY A 34 13.08 -2.08 10.36
CA GLY A 34 11.96 -1.50 11.08
C GLY A 34 11.96 0.03 11.11
N THR A 35 12.66 0.68 10.19
CA THR A 35 12.70 2.16 10.07
C THR A 35 11.35 2.72 9.59
N TYR A 36 10.71 2.01 8.65
CA TYR A 36 9.48 2.44 7.98
C TYR A 36 8.39 1.36 8.08
N CYS A 37 7.14 1.81 8.04
CA CYS A 37 5.98 0.97 7.83
C CYS A 37 5.23 1.46 6.59
N CYS A 38 4.94 0.56 5.67
CA CYS A 38 4.00 0.79 4.58
C CYS A 38 2.69 0.10 4.95
N TYR A 39 1.57 0.80 4.80
CA TYR A 39 0.26 0.31 5.20
C TYR A 39 -0.81 0.73 4.18
N GLY A 40 -1.74 -0.18 3.89
CA GLY A 40 -2.84 0.03 2.96
C GLY A 40 -4.13 0.35 3.69
N LEU A 41 -4.81 1.40 3.25
CA LEU A 41 -6.14 1.77 3.73
C LEU A 41 -7.18 1.50 2.64
N SER A 42 -8.29 0.86 3.02
CA SER A 42 -9.47 0.68 2.17
C SER A 42 -10.64 1.47 2.72
N PHE A 43 -11.46 2.05 1.85
CA PHE A 43 -12.68 2.77 2.22
C PHE A 43 -13.92 1.97 1.86
N GLY A 44 -14.94 1.99 2.72
CA GLY A 44 -16.25 1.38 2.46
C GLY A 44 -16.22 -0.15 2.28
N GLY A 45 -15.18 -0.83 2.80
CA GLY A 45 -14.97 -2.26 2.58
C GLY A 45 -14.54 -2.65 1.16
N SER A 46 -14.16 -1.67 0.35
CA SER A 46 -13.64 -1.90 -1.00
C SER A 46 -12.32 -2.68 -0.98
N ASP A 47 -12.11 -3.51 -1.99
CA ASP A 47 -10.82 -4.16 -2.22
C ASP A 47 -9.76 -3.19 -2.76
N TRP A 48 -10.17 -2.01 -3.24
CA TRP A 48 -9.24 -0.92 -3.54
C TRP A 48 -8.64 -0.36 -2.27
N SER A 49 -7.36 -0.05 -2.35
CA SER A 49 -6.59 0.52 -1.26
C SER A 49 -5.63 1.59 -1.75
N GLU A 50 -5.32 2.52 -0.86
CA GLU A 50 -4.18 3.41 -0.99
C GLU A 50 -3.08 2.95 -0.04
N LEU A 51 -1.87 2.78 -0.54
CA LEU A 51 -0.70 2.54 0.32
C LEU A 51 -0.11 3.87 0.77
N LYS A 52 0.17 3.96 2.07
CA LYS A 52 0.81 5.10 2.72
C LYS A 52 2.02 4.62 3.52
N PHE A 53 2.91 5.54 3.86
CA PHE A 53 4.15 5.22 4.55
C PHE A 53 4.31 6.07 5.81
N LYS A 54 4.87 5.47 6.85
CA LYS A 54 5.08 6.11 8.16
C LYS A 54 6.43 5.70 8.73
N THR A 55 7.11 6.63 9.40
CA THR A 55 8.34 6.32 10.16
C THR A 55 8.01 5.65 11.48
N CYS A 56 8.72 4.56 11.83
CA CYS A 56 8.43 3.79 13.02
C CYS A 56 8.89 4.48 14.32
N GLU A 57 9.98 5.25 14.26
CA GLU A 57 10.48 5.96 15.43
C GLU A 57 9.53 7.08 15.87
N SER A 58 9.13 7.94 14.93
CA SER A 58 8.35 9.13 15.23
C SER A 58 6.84 8.96 15.08
N GLY A 59 6.40 7.96 14.30
CA GLY A 59 4.99 7.77 13.94
C GLY A 59 4.48 8.79 12.93
N LYS A 60 5.37 9.56 12.28
CA LYS A 60 4.99 10.56 11.26
C LYS A 60 4.80 9.92 9.89
N ASP A 61 3.74 10.33 9.21
CA ASP A 61 3.49 9.96 7.81
C ASP A 61 4.49 10.63 6.87
N LEU A 62 4.85 9.89 5.83
CA LEU A 62 5.62 10.35 4.69
C LEU A 62 4.67 10.85 3.59
N PRO A 63 5.15 11.70 2.66
CA PRO A 63 4.30 12.24 1.59
C PRO A 63 3.89 11.20 0.53
N ASP A 64 4.55 10.05 0.50
CA ASP A 64 4.34 8.97 -0.45
C ASP A 64 2.94 8.35 -0.31
N VAL A 65 2.20 8.30 -1.42
CA VAL A 65 0.87 7.69 -1.52
C VAL A 65 0.78 6.92 -2.84
N LEU A 66 0.44 5.63 -2.76
CA LEU A 66 0.28 4.77 -3.93
C LEU A 66 -1.20 4.43 -4.12
N LYS A 67 -1.74 4.78 -5.27
CA LYS A 67 -3.16 4.58 -5.63
C LYS A 67 -3.35 3.40 -6.57
N HIS A 68 -4.61 3.04 -6.77
CA HIS A 68 -5.04 1.92 -7.62
C HIS A 68 -4.43 0.58 -7.21
N VAL A 69 -4.20 0.40 -5.90
CA VAL A 69 -3.69 -0.84 -5.33
C VAL A 69 -4.87 -1.72 -4.97
N LYS A 70 -4.90 -2.93 -5.52
CA LYS A 70 -5.92 -3.95 -5.25
C LYS A 70 -5.28 -5.32 -5.42
N PHE A 71 -5.60 -6.25 -4.53
CA PHE A 71 -4.99 -7.59 -4.46
C PHE A 71 -3.45 -7.54 -4.55
N SER A 72 -2.82 -6.90 -3.56
CA SER A 72 -1.38 -6.66 -3.53
C SER A 72 -0.76 -7.03 -2.19
N SER A 73 0.37 -7.74 -2.22
CA SER A 73 1.34 -7.79 -1.13
C SER A 73 2.18 -6.50 -1.05
N ILE A 74 2.93 -6.30 0.04
CA ILE A 74 3.92 -5.24 0.18
C ILE A 74 5.27 -5.88 0.53
N SER A 75 6.27 -5.72 -0.33
CA SER A 75 7.60 -6.32 -0.11
C SER A 75 8.70 -5.28 -0.19
N TRP A 76 9.36 -5.03 0.95
CA TRP A 76 10.46 -4.08 1.04
C TRP A 76 11.74 -4.64 0.42
N THR A 77 12.49 -3.78 -0.27
CA THR A 77 13.88 -4.09 -0.61
C THR A 77 14.76 -4.09 0.64
N LYS A 78 15.78 -4.95 0.66
CA LYS A 78 16.71 -5.07 1.79
C LYS A 78 17.51 -3.79 2.07
N ASP A 79 17.61 -2.89 1.11
CA ASP A 79 18.27 -1.60 1.28
C ASP A 79 17.32 -0.50 1.80
N GLU A 80 16.09 -0.86 2.17
CA GLU A 80 15.03 0.03 2.68
C GLU A 80 14.64 1.19 1.76
N LYS A 81 15.05 1.18 0.49
CA LYS A 81 14.80 2.30 -0.43
C LYS A 81 13.40 2.30 -1.04
N GLY A 82 12.66 1.20 -0.96
CA GLY A 82 11.39 1.10 -1.63
C GLY A 82 10.67 -0.22 -1.43
N VAL A 83 9.50 -0.32 -2.05
CA VAL A 83 8.62 -1.49 -1.97
C VAL A 83 8.21 -1.96 -3.36
N PHE A 84 8.10 -3.28 -3.49
CA PHE A 84 7.33 -3.91 -4.54
C PHE A 84 5.86 -3.97 -4.15
N TYR A 85 4.99 -3.60 -5.08
CA TYR A 85 3.54 -3.63 -4.92
C TYR A 85 2.86 -3.89 -6.28
N CYS A 86 1.63 -4.37 -6.24
CA CYS A 86 0.80 -4.59 -7.41
C CYS A 86 -0.27 -3.49 -7.53
N MET A 87 -0.51 -3.02 -8.75
CA MET A 87 -1.59 -2.08 -9.05
C MET A 87 -2.30 -2.44 -10.34
N TYR A 88 -3.48 -1.87 -10.53
CA TYR A 88 -4.18 -1.93 -11.81
C TYR A 88 -4.09 -0.59 -12.54
N PRO A 89 -4.06 -0.60 -13.88
CA PRO A 89 -4.15 0.62 -14.66
C PRO A 89 -5.48 1.34 -14.36
N GLN A 90 -5.43 2.67 -14.46
CA GLN A 90 -6.64 3.47 -14.43
C GLN A 90 -7.51 3.11 -15.65
N HIS A 91 -8.79 2.90 -15.41
CA HIS A 91 -9.78 2.65 -16.46
C HIS A 91 -10.88 3.71 -16.38
N GLU A 92 -11.67 3.82 -17.46
CA GLU A 92 -12.82 4.71 -17.47
C GLU A 92 -13.87 4.23 -16.46
N GLY A 93 -14.41 5.17 -15.68
CA GLY A 93 -15.42 4.89 -14.67
C GLY A 93 -14.91 5.02 -13.24
N LYS A 94 -15.62 4.37 -12.32
CA LYS A 94 -15.32 4.42 -10.88
C LYS A 94 -14.36 3.31 -10.48
N ALA A 95 -13.52 3.60 -9.50
CA ALA A 95 -12.67 2.63 -8.81
C ALA A 95 -12.84 2.84 -7.29
N ASP A 96 -14.10 2.79 -6.84
CA ASP A 96 -14.51 3.06 -5.46
C ASP A 96 -15.12 1.83 -4.77
N GLY A 97 -15.22 0.70 -5.48
CA GLY A 97 -15.83 -0.55 -5.03
C GLY A 97 -17.29 -0.71 -5.44
N THR A 98 -17.92 0.30 -6.06
CA THR A 98 -19.29 0.19 -6.59
C THR A 98 -19.33 -0.30 -8.03
N GLU A 99 -18.19 -0.30 -8.71
CA GLU A 99 -18.05 -0.79 -10.07
C GLU A 99 -18.13 -2.32 -10.17
N THR A 100 -18.56 -2.80 -11.33
CA THR A 100 -18.56 -4.22 -11.69
C THR A 100 -17.56 -4.55 -12.79
N THR A 101 -16.70 -3.57 -13.15
CA THR A 101 -15.67 -3.72 -14.18
C THR A 101 -14.67 -4.80 -13.75
N THR A 102 -14.37 -5.73 -14.65
CA THR A 102 -13.34 -6.74 -14.39
C THR A 102 -11.97 -6.08 -14.31
N ASN A 103 -11.23 -6.38 -13.23
CA ASN A 103 -9.85 -5.94 -13.08
C ASN A 103 -8.94 -6.75 -14.02
N THR A 104 -8.29 -6.10 -14.98
CA THR A 104 -7.32 -6.71 -15.89
C THR A 104 -6.00 -5.95 -15.90
N ASP A 105 -4.94 -6.63 -16.35
CA ASP A 105 -3.62 -6.08 -16.60
C ASP A 105 -2.96 -5.58 -15.30
N GLN A 106 -3.03 -6.39 -14.25
CA GLN A 106 -2.30 -6.11 -13.02
C GLN A 106 -0.81 -5.92 -13.35
N LYS A 107 -0.18 -4.95 -12.71
CA LYS A 107 1.24 -4.61 -12.87
C LYS A 107 1.94 -4.74 -11.55
N LEU A 108 3.09 -5.41 -11.54
CA LEU A 108 4.02 -5.42 -10.42
C LEU A 108 4.97 -4.24 -10.62
N MET A 109 4.91 -3.32 -9.68
CA MET A 109 5.63 -2.06 -9.67
C MET A 109 6.64 -2.04 -8.53
N TYR A 110 7.68 -1.22 -8.69
CA TYR A 110 8.60 -0.85 -7.62
C TYR A 110 8.48 0.65 -7.36
N HIS A 111 8.09 0.99 -6.14
CA HIS A 111 8.06 2.36 -5.65
C HIS A 111 9.32 2.66 -4.85
N ARG A 112 10.00 3.75 -5.19
CA ARG A 112 11.12 4.28 -4.40
C ARG A 112 10.60 5.33 -3.42
N LEU A 113 10.96 5.21 -2.14
CA LEU A 113 10.59 6.22 -1.15
C LEU A 113 11.10 7.61 -1.53
N GLY A 114 10.23 8.60 -1.36
CA GLY A 114 10.48 10.01 -1.64
C GLY A 114 10.29 10.40 -3.10
N THR A 115 9.80 9.52 -3.97
CA THR A 115 9.48 9.84 -5.37
C THR A 115 7.97 9.84 -5.60
N PRO A 116 7.44 10.60 -6.56
CA PRO A 116 6.02 10.49 -6.91
C PRO A 116 5.73 9.10 -7.50
N GLN A 117 4.50 8.60 -7.33
CA GLN A 117 4.06 7.32 -7.90
C GLN A 117 4.24 7.26 -9.44
N SER A 118 4.23 8.40 -10.13
CA SER A 118 4.46 8.48 -11.57
C SER A 118 5.85 7.98 -11.99
N ASP A 119 6.81 7.98 -11.07
CA ASP A 119 8.20 7.57 -11.31
C ASP A 119 8.43 6.10 -10.95
N ASP A 120 7.37 5.38 -10.54
CA ASP A 120 7.45 3.99 -10.15
C ASP A 120 7.85 3.10 -11.34
N ILE A 121 8.71 2.13 -11.06
CA ILE A 121 9.30 1.28 -12.09
C ILE A 121 8.38 0.09 -12.32
N LEU A 122 7.90 -0.08 -13.55
CA LEU A 122 7.25 -1.31 -13.98
C LEU A 122 8.25 -2.46 -13.97
N PHE A 123 8.02 -3.46 -13.11
CA PHE A 123 8.90 -4.61 -12.97
C PHE A 123 8.38 -5.82 -13.77
N LEU A 124 7.07 -6.07 -13.74
CA LEU A 124 6.44 -7.14 -14.49
C LEU A 124 5.01 -6.76 -14.88
N GLU A 125 4.66 -7.06 -16.13
CA GLU A 125 3.29 -7.11 -16.63
C GLU A 125 3.11 -8.35 -17.50
N ARG A 126 1.86 -8.83 -17.61
CA ARG A 126 1.48 -10.03 -18.36
C ARG A 126 0.31 -9.74 -19.30
N PRO A 127 0.51 -8.94 -20.35
CA PRO A 127 -0.56 -8.66 -21.32
C PRO A 127 -1.05 -9.92 -22.06
N ASP A 128 -0.22 -10.98 -22.08
CA ASP A 128 -0.57 -12.32 -22.55
C ASP A 128 -1.57 -13.06 -21.63
N HIS A 129 -1.63 -12.65 -20.36
CA HIS A 129 -2.52 -13.21 -19.33
C HIS A 129 -3.17 -12.09 -18.50
N PRO A 130 -4.10 -11.30 -19.10
CA PRO A 130 -4.59 -10.05 -18.52
C PRO A 130 -5.39 -10.24 -17.22
N THR A 131 -5.85 -11.45 -16.89
CA THR A 131 -6.63 -11.73 -15.67
C THR A 131 -5.81 -12.31 -14.53
N TRP A 132 -4.49 -12.47 -14.69
CA TRP A 132 -3.64 -13.03 -13.65
C TRP A 132 -3.30 -12.01 -12.57
N ASN A 133 -3.33 -12.46 -11.32
CA ASN A 133 -2.82 -11.70 -10.18
C ASN A 133 -1.38 -12.15 -9.87
N MET A 134 -0.45 -11.21 -9.79
CA MET A 134 0.99 -11.46 -9.67
C MET A 134 1.52 -11.30 -8.25
N CYS A 135 0.84 -10.54 -7.38
CA CYS A 135 1.27 -10.32 -6.00
C CYS A 135 0.11 -10.61 -5.02
N VAL A 136 -0.02 -11.86 -4.58
CA VAL A 136 -0.96 -12.30 -3.54
C VAL A 136 -0.24 -12.90 -2.35
#